data_AF-A0A257UK61-F1
#
_entry.id   AF-A0A257UK61-F1
#
_cell.length_a   1.000
_cell.length_b   1.000
_cell.length_c   1.000
_cell.angle_alpha   90.00
_cell.angle_beta   90.00
_cell.angle_gamma   90.00
#
_symmetry.space_group_name_H-M   'P 1'
#
loop_
_entity.id
_entity.type
_entity.pdbx_description
1 polymer ?
#
loop_
_entity_poly.entity_id
_entity_poly.type
_entity_poly.pdbx_seq_one_letter_code
_entity_poly.pdbx_strand_id
1 'polypeptide(L)'
;MMRMIAAIGVAVLALAGAAAAQPPAQAVGAGVQVAFVEPDPLAPAGALPCYRRITDPARVASLTRFLDNAAARWALDLYARARSIAVARGAAAMQPAEYTIAIVPDGDNSAVGFRLKTGTEIEDHPHAAYVQLGPEEWRFSTTFLHETGHVVLAMLAGGRGIPRREIAAIPHTLAALTDRGTAFDEGFAISLETLIAQLSNAPDVRRQYHHDQFLFGPAAKMRAEYYWPSADLLTFAQTHARYAAVRDNAFAFAPAFKQPDYLRVQIETARDFASLRDADQLLASEGFYASFFFSILVRGERAPSEDTVRFRQNTVLTALAETFATMPFTSEEPFLLHFLTTYKRVSAADWGDVLDVFLDLSHGVFMDADAAALWRGHYLAALGLDLAHLDRARIDAARERWHAAAAADPKVLYARLGPQLRCEVAGREVRLVGLDSVRPLSLDVNTAEEGVIRLVPGITEAEVASWRAQRALAPFASVADFRKRSGVSANVLAGLRF
;
A
#
# COMPACT_ATOMS: atom_id res chain seq x y z
N MET A 1 5.64 -74.15 13.05
CA MET A 1 6.31 -73.21 13.98
C MET A 1 5.73 -71.84 13.71
N MET A 2 4.64 -71.36 14.32
CA MET A 2 4.25 -71.25 15.74
C MET A 2 5.06 -70.19 16.51
N ARG A 3 4.41 -69.02 16.69
CA ARG A 3 4.48 -67.99 17.75
C ARG A 3 3.88 -66.71 17.12
N MET A 4 2.61 -66.33 17.30
CA MET A 4 1.84 -65.94 18.51
C MET A 4 2.43 -64.73 19.26
N ILE A 5 1.52 -63.84 19.71
CA ILE A 5 1.65 -62.58 20.50
C ILE A 5 1.36 -61.34 19.65
N ALA A 6 0.49 -60.39 20.00
CA ALA A 6 -0.65 -60.29 20.91
C ALA A 6 -1.36 -58.98 20.55
N ALA A 7 -2.69 -58.94 20.66
CA ALA A 7 -3.48 -57.73 20.52
C ALA A 7 -3.25 -56.81 21.73
N ILE A 8 -3.02 -55.52 21.47
CA ILE A 8 -3.22 -54.44 22.44
C ILE A 8 -4.06 -53.38 21.73
N GLY A 9 -5.33 -53.31 22.10
CA GLY A 9 -6.21 -52.20 21.75
C GLY A 9 -5.86 -50.97 22.58
N VAL A 10 -5.76 -49.82 21.92
CA VAL A 10 -5.78 -48.51 22.56
C VAL A 10 -7.02 -47.80 22.05
N ALA A 11 -7.95 -47.55 22.96
CA ALA A 11 -9.12 -46.73 22.75
C ALA A 11 -8.68 -45.28 22.52
N VAL A 12 -8.95 -44.76 21.31
CA VAL A 12 -8.85 -43.32 21.05
C VAL A 12 -10.14 -42.68 21.55
N LEU A 13 -10.08 -42.08 22.74
CA LEU A 13 -11.09 -41.11 23.19
C LEU A 13 -11.03 -39.91 22.25
N ALA A 14 -12.03 -39.77 21.39
CA ALA A 14 -12.31 -38.54 20.68
C ALA A 14 -12.82 -37.49 21.69
N LEU A 15 -11.92 -36.60 22.13
CA LEU A 15 -12.30 -35.35 22.77
C LEU A 15 -12.93 -34.45 21.69
N ALA A 16 -14.26 -34.46 21.64
CA ALA A 16 -15.03 -33.47 20.92
C ALA A 16 -14.86 -32.11 21.61
N GLY A 17 -13.84 -31.36 21.18
CA GLY A 17 -13.78 -29.93 21.43
C GLY A 17 -14.93 -29.27 20.68
N ALA A 18 -15.80 -28.56 21.41
CA ALA A 18 -16.83 -27.72 20.84
C ALA A 18 -16.16 -26.56 20.07
N ALA A 19 -15.84 -26.79 18.80
CA ALA A 19 -15.64 -25.72 17.85
C ALA A 19 -16.99 -25.00 17.71
N ALA A 20 -17.04 -23.72 18.07
CA ALA A 20 -18.17 -22.88 17.76
C ALA A 20 -18.41 -22.96 16.25
N ALA A 21 -19.53 -23.58 15.85
CA ALA A 21 -19.90 -23.69 14.46
C ALA A 21 -20.01 -22.29 13.87
N GLN A 22 -19.11 -21.96 12.95
CA GLN A 22 -19.25 -20.77 12.11
C GLN A 22 -20.57 -20.87 11.34
N PRO A 23 -21.38 -19.79 11.29
CA PRO A 23 -22.53 -19.77 10.42
C PRO A 23 -22.08 -19.98 8.96
N PRO A 24 -22.89 -20.65 8.14
CA PRO A 24 -22.53 -20.98 6.76
C PRO A 24 -22.24 -19.71 5.96
N ALA A 25 -21.22 -19.79 5.10
CA ALA A 25 -20.82 -18.72 4.20
C ALA A 25 -22.01 -18.29 3.32
N GLN A 26 -22.50 -17.07 3.52
CA GLN A 26 -23.44 -16.45 2.58
C GLN A 26 -22.74 -16.22 1.24
N ALA A 27 -23.50 -16.39 0.15
CA ALA A 27 -23.02 -16.12 -1.21
C ALA A 27 -22.45 -14.69 -1.31
N VAL A 28 -21.18 -14.64 -1.69
CA VAL A 28 -20.29 -13.49 -1.63
C VAL A 28 -20.62 -12.49 -2.75
N GLY A 29 -20.77 -11.20 -2.42
CA GLY A 29 -21.11 -10.11 -3.35
C GLY A 29 -22.59 -10.01 -3.74
N ALA A 30 -23.41 -11.02 -3.46
CA ALA A 30 -24.83 -11.08 -3.86
C ALA A 30 -25.79 -10.20 -3.02
N GLY A 31 -25.27 -9.25 -2.23
CA GLY A 31 -26.09 -8.51 -1.26
C GLY A 31 -25.73 -7.03 -1.04
N VAL A 32 -24.65 -6.51 -1.63
CA VAL A 32 -24.37 -5.06 -1.55
C VAL A 32 -25.18 -4.36 -2.63
N GLN A 33 -26.18 -3.61 -2.20
CA GLN A 33 -26.91 -2.73 -3.10
C GLN A 33 -26.01 -1.56 -3.48
N VAL A 34 -25.88 -1.28 -4.78
CA VAL A 34 -25.09 -0.16 -5.29
C VAL A 34 -26.03 0.97 -5.67
N ALA A 35 -25.73 2.18 -5.21
CA ALA A 35 -26.42 3.39 -5.59
C ALA A 35 -25.52 4.23 -6.49
N PHE A 36 -25.87 4.30 -7.78
CA PHE A 36 -25.22 5.22 -8.70
C PHE A 36 -25.81 6.62 -8.55
N VAL A 37 -24.93 7.60 -8.35
CA VAL A 37 -25.31 9.00 -8.18
C VAL A 37 -24.52 9.87 -9.15
N GLU A 38 -25.03 11.06 -9.45
CA GLU A 38 -24.33 12.06 -10.26
C GLU A 38 -24.49 13.46 -9.65
N PRO A 39 -23.56 14.40 -9.91
CA PRO A 39 -23.65 15.75 -9.34
C PRO A 39 -25.00 16.38 -9.65
N ASP A 40 -25.63 17.00 -8.65
CA ASP A 40 -26.84 17.79 -8.87
C ASP A 40 -26.46 19.26 -9.13
N PRO A 41 -26.51 19.75 -10.39
CA PRO A 41 -26.17 21.14 -10.70
C PRO A 41 -27.19 22.14 -10.15
N LEU A 42 -28.36 21.69 -9.71
CA LEU A 42 -29.43 22.52 -9.15
C LEU A 42 -29.44 22.51 -7.61
N ALA A 43 -28.54 21.75 -6.98
CA ALA A 43 -28.48 21.70 -5.53
C ALA A 43 -27.99 23.04 -4.95
N PRO A 44 -28.53 23.46 -3.78
CA PRO A 44 -28.02 24.62 -3.09
C PRO A 44 -26.55 24.43 -2.70
N ALA A 45 -25.78 25.52 -2.78
CA ALA A 45 -24.40 25.54 -2.33
C ALA A 45 -24.30 25.07 -0.86
N GLY A 46 -23.22 24.34 -0.56
CA GLY A 46 -22.98 23.79 0.78
C GLY A 46 -21.55 23.27 0.89
N ALA A 47 -21.13 22.93 2.11
CA ALA A 47 -19.76 22.49 2.39
C ALA A 47 -19.40 21.13 1.78
N LEU A 48 -20.40 20.29 1.49
CA LEU A 48 -20.23 18.97 0.90
C LEU A 48 -20.82 18.93 -0.52
N PRO A 49 -20.26 18.11 -1.43
CA PRO A 49 -20.81 17.90 -2.76
C PRO A 49 -22.22 17.32 -2.65
N CYS A 50 -23.12 17.75 -3.52
CA CYS A 50 -24.49 17.23 -3.56
C CYS A 50 -24.70 16.41 -4.83
N TYR A 51 -25.25 15.21 -4.64
CA TYR A 51 -25.54 14.27 -5.70
C TYR A 51 -27.03 13.97 -5.74
N ARG A 52 -27.50 13.52 -6.90
CA ARG A 52 -28.82 12.91 -7.08
C ARG A 52 -28.67 11.49 -7.62
N ARG A 53 -29.60 10.61 -7.28
CA ARG A 53 -29.61 9.23 -7.84
C ARG A 53 -29.76 9.29 -9.36
N ILE A 54 -29.04 8.41 -10.06
CA ILE A 54 -29.27 8.16 -11.48
C ILE A 54 -30.51 7.27 -11.59
N THR A 55 -31.59 7.79 -12.19
CA THR A 55 -32.88 7.09 -12.28
C THR A 55 -33.21 6.57 -13.67
N ASP A 56 -32.43 6.93 -14.70
CA ASP A 56 -32.59 6.39 -16.06
C ASP A 56 -32.27 4.88 -16.05
N PRO A 57 -33.26 3.99 -16.30
CA PRO A 57 -33.05 2.55 -16.24
C PRO A 57 -31.98 2.05 -17.21
N ALA A 58 -31.85 2.66 -18.40
CA ALA A 58 -30.88 2.23 -19.39
C ALA A 58 -29.45 2.53 -18.93
N ARG A 59 -29.23 3.73 -18.37
CA ARG A 59 -27.94 4.13 -17.81
C ARG A 59 -27.57 3.32 -16.57
N VAL A 60 -28.52 3.10 -15.65
CA VAL A 60 -28.30 2.22 -14.49
C VAL A 60 -27.94 0.81 -14.93
N ALA A 61 -28.68 0.23 -15.88
CA ALA A 61 -28.36 -1.10 -16.40
C ALA A 61 -26.97 -1.15 -17.04
N SER A 62 -26.52 -0.09 -17.72
CA SER A 62 -25.17 -0.03 -18.27
C SER A 62 -24.09 0.00 -17.19
N LEU A 63 -24.24 0.88 -16.19
CA LEU A 63 -23.28 1.00 -15.09
C LEU A 63 -23.22 -0.29 -14.25
N THR A 64 -24.37 -0.91 -14.00
CA THR A 64 -24.43 -2.21 -13.33
C THR A 64 -23.70 -3.30 -14.11
N ARG A 65 -23.78 -3.31 -15.45
CA ARG A 65 -23.01 -4.26 -16.27
C ARG A 65 -21.50 -4.05 -16.15
N PHE A 66 -21.02 -2.82 -15.96
CA PHE A 66 -19.59 -2.56 -15.76
C PHE A 66 -19.05 -3.18 -14.47
N LEU A 67 -19.91 -3.46 -13.50
CA LEU A 67 -19.55 -4.20 -12.28
C LEU A 67 -19.43 -5.73 -12.49
N ASP A 68 -19.75 -6.25 -13.67
CA ASP A 68 -19.62 -7.69 -13.99
C ASP A 68 -18.18 -8.06 -14.36
N ASN A 69 -17.26 -7.83 -13.41
CA ASN A 69 -15.86 -8.21 -13.54
C ASN A 69 -15.29 -8.65 -12.18
N ALA A 70 -14.14 -9.34 -12.20
CA ALA A 70 -13.55 -9.93 -11.00
C ALA A 70 -13.13 -8.86 -9.96
N ALA A 71 -12.56 -7.74 -10.41
CA ALA A 71 -12.12 -6.65 -9.55
C ALA A 71 -13.30 -5.98 -8.84
N ALA A 72 -14.38 -5.68 -9.58
CA ALA A 72 -15.59 -5.10 -9.01
C ALA A 72 -16.29 -6.03 -8.02
N ARG A 73 -16.38 -7.33 -8.32
CA ARG A 73 -16.90 -8.32 -7.35
C ARG A 73 -16.09 -8.35 -6.07
N TRP A 74 -14.76 -8.29 -6.16
CA TRP A 74 -13.89 -8.25 -4.99
C TRP A 74 -14.05 -6.95 -4.20
N ALA A 75 -14.20 -5.81 -4.90
CA ALA A 75 -14.42 -4.50 -4.29
C ALA A 75 -15.72 -4.46 -3.47
N LEU A 76 -16.84 -4.90 -4.04
CA LEU A 76 -18.14 -4.94 -3.36
C LEU A 76 -18.10 -5.81 -2.10
N ASP A 77 -17.41 -6.93 -2.18
CA ASP A 77 -17.27 -7.87 -1.08
C ASP A 77 -16.28 -7.37 0.00
N LEU A 78 -15.20 -6.68 -0.39
CA LEU A 78 -14.33 -5.94 0.53
C LEU A 78 -15.13 -4.88 1.30
N TYR A 79 -15.94 -4.08 0.60
CA TYR A 79 -16.83 -3.10 1.20
C TYR A 79 -17.80 -3.75 2.19
N ALA A 80 -18.43 -4.86 1.82
CA ALA A 80 -19.38 -5.58 2.69
C ALA A 80 -18.74 -6.02 4.02
N ARG A 81 -17.51 -6.57 3.96
CA ARG A 81 -16.74 -6.96 5.15
C ARG A 81 -16.40 -5.77 6.03
N ALA A 82 -15.84 -4.72 5.44
CA ALA A 82 -15.47 -3.51 6.17
C ALA A 82 -16.67 -2.87 6.85
N ARG A 83 -17.81 -2.81 6.15
CA ARG A 83 -19.07 -2.32 6.70
C ARG A 83 -19.56 -3.17 7.86
N SER A 84 -19.47 -4.49 7.75
CA SER A 84 -19.87 -5.40 8.83
C SER A 84 -19.05 -5.15 10.10
N ILE A 85 -17.74 -4.93 9.95
CA ILE A 85 -16.84 -4.58 11.05
C ILE A 85 -17.20 -3.20 11.64
N ALA A 86 -17.40 -2.20 10.79
CA ALA A 86 -17.78 -0.84 11.23
C ALA A 86 -19.12 -0.84 11.99
N VAL A 87 -20.12 -1.55 11.48
CA VAL A 87 -21.45 -1.73 12.12
C VAL A 87 -21.30 -2.41 13.49
N ALA A 88 -20.52 -3.50 13.57
CA ALA A 88 -20.28 -4.19 14.84
C ALA A 88 -19.59 -3.31 15.89
N ARG A 89 -18.86 -2.27 15.44
CA ARG A 89 -18.22 -1.25 16.29
C ARG A 89 -19.10 -0.01 16.55
N GLY A 90 -20.38 -0.06 16.18
CA GLY A 90 -21.35 1.02 16.44
C GLY A 90 -21.39 2.13 15.40
N ALA A 91 -20.68 2.00 14.27
CA ALA A 91 -20.66 3.01 13.20
C ALA A 91 -21.74 2.79 12.12
N ALA A 92 -22.82 2.06 12.44
CA ALA A 92 -23.87 1.70 11.48
C ALA A 92 -24.57 2.92 10.85
N ALA A 93 -24.71 4.00 11.60
CA ALA A 93 -25.33 5.25 11.12
C ALA A 93 -24.38 6.10 10.26
N MET A 94 -23.06 5.82 10.29
CA MET A 94 -22.05 6.60 9.57
C MET A 94 -21.85 6.13 8.13
N GLN A 95 -22.28 4.90 7.80
CA GLN A 95 -22.14 4.32 6.47
C GLN A 95 -23.46 3.71 5.98
N PRO A 96 -24.01 4.18 4.85
CA PRO A 96 -25.23 3.63 4.27
C PRO A 96 -25.13 2.12 4.01
N ALA A 97 -26.29 1.44 4.00
CA ALA A 97 -26.36 0.04 3.59
C ALA A 97 -26.01 -0.15 2.10
N GLU A 98 -26.40 0.82 1.29
CA GLU A 98 -26.01 0.91 -0.12
C GLU A 98 -24.57 1.41 -0.25
N TYR A 99 -23.82 0.89 -1.21
CA TYR A 99 -22.52 1.44 -1.60
C TYR A 99 -22.73 2.52 -2.66
N THR A 100 -22.43 3.77 -2.32
CA THR A 100 -22.53 4.90 -3.24
C THR A 100 -21.35 4.96 -4.21
N ILE A 101 -21.66 5.02 -5.50
CA ILE A 101 -20.70 5.29 -6.59
C ILE A 101 -21.16 6.56 -7.31
N ALA A 102 -20.38 7.63 -7.16
CA ALA A 102 -20.61 8.89 -7.85
C ALA A 102 -20.00 8.86 -9.24
N ILE A 103 -20.81 9.02 -10.27
CA ILE A 103 -20.38 9.12 -11.66
C ILE A 103 -20.09 10.58 -11.97
N VAL A 104 -18.81 10.93 -12.12
CA VAL A 104 -18.33 12.29 -12.36
C VAL A 104 -17.35 12.30 -13.53
N PRO A 105 -17.29 13.37 -14.33
CA PRO A 105 -16.24 13.51 -15.36
C PRO A 105 -14.86 13.32 -14.74
N ASP A 106 -14.02 12.53 -15.41
CA ASP A 106 -12.64 12.22 -15.02
C ASP A 106 -12.44 11.54 -13.65
N GLY A 107 -13.53 11.09 -13.00
CA GLY A 107 -13.45 10.51 -11.64
C GLY A 107 -12.48 9.33 -11.51
N ASP A 108 -11.54 9.48 -10.57
CA ASP A 108 -10.48 8.53 -10.24
C ASP A 108 -10.06 8.63 -8.76
N ASN A 109 -11.03 8.87 -7.87
CA ASN A 109 -10.73 9.09 -6.46
C ASN A 109 -11.83 8.55 -5.54
N SER A 110 -11.54 8.43 -4.26
CA SER A 110 -12.48 8.25 -3.17
C SER A 110 -12.70 9.57 -2.42
N ALA A 111 -13.82 9.66 -1.71
CA ALA A 111 -14.11 10.81 -0.87
C ALA A 111 -14.93 10.41 0.36
N VAL A 112 -14.94 11.31 1.35
CA VAL A 112 -15.78 11.20 2.54
C VAL A 112 -16.67 12.42 2.65
N GLY A 113 -17.94 12.21 2.94
CA GLY A 113 -18.88 13.29 3.09
C GLY A 113 -19.56 13.66 1.77
N PHE A 114 -20.87 13.49 1.72
CA PHE A 114 -21.69 14.00 0.62
C PHE A 114 -23.10 14.33 1.08
N ARG A 115 -23.85 15.00 0.21
CA ARG A 115 -25.28 15.25 0.37
C ARG A 115 -26.03 14.51 -0.73
N LEU A 116 -27.13 13.86 -0.39
CA LEU A 116 -27.95 13.11 -1.35
C LEU A 116 -29.32 13.75 -1.47
N LYS A 117 -29.69 14.16 -2.68
CA LYS A 117 -31.05 14.64 -2.96
C LYS A 117 -32.01 13.48 -3.15
N THR A 118 -33.01 13.40 -2.28
CA THR A 118 -34.08 12.40 -2.28
C THR A 118 -35.42 13.11 -2.49
N GLY A 119 -35.85 13.22 -3.76
CA GLY A 119 -37.04 14.00 -4.12
C GLY A 119 -36.81 15.50 -3.90
N THR A 120 -37.53 16.08 -2.95
CA THR A 120 -37.41 17.49 -2.52
C THR A 120 -36.47 17.68 -1.33
N GLU A 121 -36.10 16.59 -0.65
CA GLU A 121 -35.24 16.63 0.54
C GLU A 121 -33.77 16.42 0.16
N ILE A 122 -32.87 16.88 1.05
CA ILE A 122 -31.43 16.66 0.94
C ILE A 122 -30.98 16.02 2.24
N GLU A 123 -30.45 14.81 2.14
CA GLU A 123 -29.89 14.04 3.25
C GLU A 123 -28.39 14.31 3.35
N ASP A 124 -27.91 14.60 4.56
CA ASP A 124 -26.48 14.82 4.83
C ASP A 124 -25.81 13.52 5.29
N HIS A 125 -24.71 13.16 4.63
CA HIS A 125 -23.90 11.99 4.96
C HIS A 125 -22.42 12.40 5.19
N PRO A 126 -22.10 13.16 6.24
CA PRO A 126 -20.77 13.78 6.42
C PRO A 126 -19.63 12.80 6.66
N HIS A 127 -19.94 11.56 7.05
CA HIS A 127 -18.96 10.52 7.35
C HIS A 127 -19.01 9.33 6.39
N ALA A 128 -19.93 9.37 5.41
CA ALA A 128 -20.05 8.30 4.44
C ALA A 128 -18.91 8.37 3.43
N ALA A 129 -18.24 7.24 3.24
CA ALA A 129 -17.14 7.12 2.29
C ALA A 129 -17.67 6.52 0.98
N TYR A 130 -17.24 7.06 -0.15
CA TYR A 130 -17.77 6.71 -1.46
C TYR A 130 -16.70 6.86 -2.54
N VAL A 131 -16.93 6.25 -3.71
CA VAL A 131 -16.03 6.38 -4.86
C VAL A 131 -16.59 7.39 -5.86
N GLN A 132 -15.71 8.19 -6.45
CA GLN A 132 -15.95 9.00 -7.63
C GLN A 132 -15.30 8.34 -8.86
N LEU A 133 -16.11 7.86 -9.80
CA LEU A 133 -15.65 7.22 -11.03
C LEU A 133 -16.09 8.00 -12.26
N GLY A 134 -15.21 8.03 -13.27
CA GLY A 134 -15.58 8.37 -14.64
C GLY A 134 -16.60 7.39 -15.22
N PRO A 135 -17.36 7.82 -16.24
CA PRO A 135 -18.41 7.01 -16.85
C PRO A 135 -17.89 5.85 -17.71
N GLU A 136 -16.58 5.76 -17.93
CA GLU A 136 -15.96 4.76 -18.81
C GLU A 136 -15.90 3.37 -18.17
N GLU A 137 -16.24 2.34 -18.94
CA GLU A 137 -16.24 0.93 -18.49
C GLU A 137 -14.91 0.48 -17.87
N TRP A 138 -13.78 0.89 -18.47
CA TRP A 138 -12.45 0.46 -18.03
C TRP A 138 -12.11 0.94 -16.61
N ARG A 139 -12.73 2.02 -16.11
CA ARG A 139 -12.52 2.47 -14.72
C ARG A 139 -13.12 1.51 -13.70
N PHE A 140 -14.15 0.76 -14.07
CA PHE A 140 -14.76 -0.25 -13.18
C PHE A 140 -13.92 -1.51 -13.02
N SER A 141 -13.07 -1.82 -14.00
CA SER A 141 -12.16 -2.97 -13.94
C SER A 141 -10.76 -2.61 -13.43
N THR A 142 -10.33 -1.34 -13.58
CA THR A 142 -8.96 -0.92 -13.24
C THR A 142 -8.85 0.03 -12.05
N THR A 143 -9.86 0.87 -11.80
CA THR A 143 -9.80 1.94 -10.77
C THR A 143 -10.69 1.61 -9.56
N PHE A 144 -11.88 1.07 -9.80
CA PHE A 144 -12.89 0.89 -8.74
C PHE A 144 -12.41 0.08 -7.53
N LEU A 145 -11.62 -0.98 -7.71
CA LEU A 145 -11.09 -1.77 -6.60
C LEU A 145 -10.09 -0.97 -5.76
N HIS A 146 -9.21 -0.20 -6.41
CA HIS A 146 -8.24 0.67 -5.76
C HIS A 146 -8.97 1.72 -4.90
N GLU A 147 -9.92 2.45 -5.49
CA GLU A 147 -10.69 3.46 -4.76
C GLU A 147 -11.55 2.89 -3.64
N THR A 148 -12.05 1.66 -3.81
CA THR A 148 -12.76 0.96 -2.75
C THR A 148 -11.82 0.64 -1.57
N GLY A 149 -10.52 0.46 -1.81
CA GLY A 149 -9.51 0.34 -0.76
C GLY A 149 -9.50 1.58 0.15
N HIS A 150 -9.47 2.78 -0.44
CA HIS A 150 -9.53 4.03 0.33
C HIS A 150 -10.86 4.22 1.05
N VAL A 151 -11.99 3.89 0.41
CA VAL A 151 -13.32 3.90 1.04
C VAL A 151 -13.34 3.01 2.29
N VAL A 152 -12.76 1.82 2.19
CA VAL A 152 -12.66 0.86 3.30
C VAL A 152 -11.79 1.41 4.42
N LEU A 153 -10.63 1.99 4.11
CA LEU A 153 -9.78 2.61 5.14
C LEU A 153 -10.50 3.76 5.84
N ALA A 154 -11.12 4.67 5.09
CA ALA A 154 -11.88 5.78 5.65
C ALA A 154 -13.07 5.30 6.51
N MET A 155 -13.76 4.25 6.06
CA MET A 155 -14.83 3.61 6.80
C MET A 155 -14.36 3.03 8.14
N LEU A 156 -13.27 2.26 8.13
CA LEU A 156 -12.71 1.67 9.35
C LEU A 156 -12.12 2.73 10.29
N ALA A 157 -11.71 3.88 9.74
CA ALA A 157 -11.27 5.05 10.50
C ALA A 157 -12.43 5.93 11.03
N GLY A 158 -13.68 5.51 10.86
CA GLY A 158 -14.86 6.24 11.34
C GLY A 158 -15.29 7.41 10.46
N GLY A 159 -15.13 7.28 9.14
CA GLY A 159 -15.42 8.34 8.18
C GLY A 159 -14.39 9.46 8.22
N ARG A 160 -13.10 9.11 8.32
CA ARG A 160 -11.97 10.06 8.30
C ARG A 160 -10.93 9.58 7.30
N GLY A 161 -10.45 10.46 6.43
CA GLY A 161 -9.31 10.15 5.56
C GLY A 161 -8.02 9.97 6.36
N ILE A 162 -7.10 9.14 5.87
CA ILE A 162 -5.78 8.97 6.48
C ILE A 162 -5.06 10.33 6.43
N PRO A 163 -4.54 10.85 7.57
CA PRO A 163 -3.83 12.14 7.60
C PRO A 163 -2.54 12.09 6.78
N ARG A 164 -2.31 13.09 5.92
CA ARG A 164 -1.17 13.16 5.01
C ARG A 164 -0.32 14.41 5.28
N ARG A 165 0.98 14.34 5.00
CA ARG A 165 1.94 15.48 5.11
C ARG A 165 2.30 16.13 3.78
N GLU A 166 1.94 15.50 2.66
CA GLU A 166 2.16 16.02 1.29
C GLU A 166 3.65 16.33 1.02
N ILE A 167 4.48 15.28 1.09
CA ILE A 167 5.94 15.38 0.88
C ILE A 167 6.33 15.28 -0.61
N ALA A 168 5.58 14.52 -1.41
CA ALA A 168 5.93 14.30 -2.82
C ALA A 168 5.36 15.39 -3.74
N ALA A 169 6.13 15.74 -4.77
CA ALA A 169 5.74 16.69 -5.82
C ALA A 169 5.07 16.04 -7.03
N ILE A 170 4.87 14.71 -6.98
CA ILE A 170 4.20 13.90 -8.01
C ILE A 170 2.96 13.22 -7.43
N PRO A 171 2.00 12.82 -8.29
CA PRO A 171 0.96 11.87 -7.92
C PRO A 171 1.53 10.55 -7.39
N HIS A 172 0.65 9.78 -6.75
CA HIS A 172 0.95 8.48 -6.15
C HIS A 172 1.45 7.47 -7.20
N THR A 173 2.57 6.81 -6.91
CA THR A 173 3.19 5.79 -7.76
C THR A 173 3.89 4.75 -6.87
N LEU A 174 4.04 3.52 -7.37
CA LEU A 174 4.66 2.42 -6.59
C LEU A 174 6.07 2.74 -6.11
N ALA A 175 6.84 3.40 -6.98
CA ALA A 175 8.24 3.71 -6.78
C ALA A 175 8.48 4.86 -5.80
N ALA A 176 7.50 5.75 -5.66
CA ALA A 176 7.65 6.99 -4.96
C ALA A 176 7.91 6.80 -3.46
N LEU A 177 8.70 7.71 -2.91
CA LEU A 177 8.72 8.00 -1.49
C LEU A 177 7.87 9.24 -1.23
N THR A 178 6.77 9.04 -0.50
CA THR A 178 5.82 10.08 -0.14
C THR A 178 5.91 10.38 1.36
N ASP A 179 4.79 10.65 2.01
CA ASP A 179 4.69 10.71 3.47
C ASP A 179 4.07 9.41 4.01
N ARG A 180 4.23 9.14 5.31
CA ARG A 180 3.77 7.90 5.94
C ARG A 180 2.28 7.62 5.77
N GLY A 181 1.45 8.66 5.82
CA GLY A 181 0.00 8.53 5.66
C GLY A 181 -0.38 8.19 4.22
N THR A 182 0.19 8.93 3.27
CA THR A 182 0.05 8.64 1.84
C THR A 182 0.53 7.24 1.49
N ALA A 183 1.75 6.87 1.91
CA ALA A 183 2.34 5.57 1.64
C ALA A 183 1.48 4.41 2.15
N PHE A 184 0.91 4.56 3.34
CA PHE A 184 0.00 3.59 3.93
C PHE A 184 -1.31 3.44 3.14
N ASP A 185 -1.96 4.56 2.81
CA ASP A 185 -3.27 4.60 2.17
C ASP A 185 -3.22 4.04 0.74
N GLU A 186 -2.29 4.55 -0.06
CA GLU A 186 -2.05 4.13 -1.44
C GLU A 186 -1.50 2.70 -1.49
N GLY A 187 -0.56 2.36 -0.62
CA GLY A 187 0.01 1.01 -0.58
C GLY A 187 -1.04 -0.07 -0.24
N PHE A 188 -1.98 0.23 0.66
CA PHE A 188 -3.11 -0.67 0.90
C PHE A 188 -3.99 -0.84 -0.34
N ALA A 189 -4.37 0.25 -1.01
CA ALA A 189 -5.20 0.22 -2.21
C ALA A 189 -4.52 -0.55 -3.35
N ILE A 190 -3.23 -0.28 -3.60
CA ILE A 190 -2.40 -0.98 -4.59
C ILE A 190 -2.32 -2.48 -4.31
N SER A 191 -2.20 -2.89 -3.04
CA SER A 191 -2.12 -4.31 -2.69
C SER A 191 -3.32 -5.12 -3.18
N LEU A 192 -4.49 -4.47 -3.31
CA LEU A 192 -5.72 -5.10 -3.81
C LEU A 192 -5.65 -5.36 -5.32
N GLU A 193 -4.99 -4.48 -6.08
CA GLU A 193 -4.73 -4.69 -7.50
C GLU A 193 -3.73 -5.82 -7.73
N THR A 194 -2.66 -5.86 -6.93
CA THR A 194 -1.72 -6.99 -6.94
C THR A 194 -2.45 -8.30 -6.58
N LEU A 195 -3.37 -8.25 -5.62
CA LEU A 195 -4.16 -9.41 -5.22
C LEU A 195 -5.10 -9.89 -6.32
N ILE A 196 -5.83 -8.99 -6.99
CA ILE A 196 -6.72 -9.41 -8.08
C ILE A 196 -5.92 -9.94 -9.28
N ALA A 197 -4.75 -9.36 -9.55
CA ALA A 197 -3.81 -9.91 -10.53
C ALA A 197 -3.41 -11.35 -10.16
N GLN A 198 -3.14 -11.64 -8.89
CA GLN A 198 -2.79 -12.99 -8.43
C GLN A 198 -3.95 -13.98 -8.61
N LEU A 199 -5.17 -13.60 -8.22
CA LEU A 199 -6.31 -14.50 -8.10
C LEU A 199 -7.13 -14.67 -9.40
N SER A 200 -7.25 -13.62 -10.21
CA SER A 200 -8.13 -13.62 -11.36
C SER A 200 -7.57 -14.44 -12.52
N ASN A 201 -8.42 -15.26 -13.13
CA ASN A 201 -8.13 -15.97 -14.39
C ASN A 201 -8.68 -15.26 -15.63
N ALA A 202 -9.19 -14.03 -15.48
CA ALA A 202 -9.76 -13.29 -16.59
C ALA A 202 -8.65 -12.99 -17.64
N PRO A 203 -8.88 -13.27 -18.93
CA PRO A 203 -7.83 -13.13 -19.96
C PRO A 203 -7.25 -11.73 -20.11
N ASP A 204 -8.04 -10.70 -19.83
CA ASP A 204 -7.63 -9.30 -19.78
C ASP A 204 -6.69 -9.01 -18.61
N VAL A 205 -7.03 -9.48 -17.40
CA VAL A 205 -6.17 -9.37 -16.20
C VAL A 205 -4.86 -10.13 -16.40
N ARG A 206 -4.92 -11.36 -16.92
CA ARG A 206 -3.72 -12.16 -17.23
C ARG A 206 -2.80 -11.46 -18.22
N ARG A 207 -3.37 -10.94 -19.30
CA ARG A 207 -2.61 -10.14 -20.28
C ARG A 207 -1.98 -8.89 -19.67
N GLN A 208 -2.74 -8.17 -18.85
CA GLN A 208 -2.35 -6.88 -18.28
C GLN A 208 -1.26 -7.00 -17.21
N TYR A 209 -1.34 -8.01 -16.34
CA TYR A 209 -0.44 -8.13 -15.18
C TYR A 209 0.60 -9.25 -15.30
N HIS A 210 0.30 -10.35 -16.00
CA HIS A 210 1.20 -11.51 -16.12
C HIS A 210 2.02 -11.50 -17.40
N HIS A 211 1.73 -10.57 -18.32
CA HIS A 211 2.39 -10.49 -19.62
C HIS A 211 2.27 -11.80 -20.43
N ASP A 212 1.15 -12.52 -20.28
CA ASP A 212 0.92 -13.82 -20.94
C ASP A 212 0.79 -13.73 -22.48
N GLN A 213 0.72 -12.52 -23.04
CA GLN A 213 0.63 -12.27 -24.48
C GLN A 213 1.70 -11.29 -24.94
N PHE A 214 2.55 -11.73 -25.86
CA PHE A 214 3.57 -10.90 -26.50
C PHE A 214 3.08 -10.38 -27.85
N LEU A 215 2.97 -9.06 -27.99
CA LEU A 215 2.43 -8.43 -29.19
C LEU A 215 3.50 -7.64 -29.94
N PHE A 216 3.73 -7.98 -31.20
CA PHE A 216 4.75 -7.32 -32.03
C PHE A 216 4.14 -6.56 -33.21
N GLY A 217 4.90 -5.57 -33.68
CA GLY A 217 4.61 -4.83 -34.90
C GLY A 217 3.53 -3.76 -34.77
N PRO A 218 3.34 -2.95 -35.82
CA PRO A 218 2.50 -1.75 -35.76
C PRO A 218 1.01 -2.03 -35.44
N ALA A 219 0.50 -3.22 -35.77
CA ALA A 219 -0.90 -3.59 -35.53
C ALA A 219 -1.26 -3.60 -34.03
N ALA A 220 -0.29 -3.85 -33.15
CA ALA A 220 -0.49 -3.86 -31.70
C ALA A 220 -0.54 -2.45 -31.07
N LYS A 221 -0.10 -1.41 -31.78
CA LYS A 221 -0.06 -0.01 -31.33
C LYS A 221 0.64 0.11 -29.96
N MET A 222 0.11 0.89 -29.02
CA MET A 222 0.65 1.06 -27.66
C MET A 222 0.67 -0.21 -26.80
N ARG A 223 0.05 -1.30 -27.27
CA ARG A 223 0.13 -2.62 -26.62
C ARG A 223 1.27 -3.48 -27.15
N ALA A 224 2.05 -2.98 -28.11
CA ALA A 224 3.20 -3.70 -28.63
C ALA A 224 4.33 -3.74 -27.60
N GLU A 225 5.11 -4.82 -27.58
CA GLU A 225 6.33 -4.98 -26.76
C GLU A 225 7.29 -3.80 -26.90
N TYR A 226 7.31 -3.16 -28.08
CA TYR A 226 8.11 -1.97 -28.35
C TYR A 226 7.86 -0.83 -27.36
N TYR A 227 6.61 -0.64 -26.93
CA TYR A 227 6.22 0.44 -26.01
C TYR A 227 6.18 -0.02 -24.56
N TRP A 228 6.41 -1.30 -24.26
CA TRP A 228 6.19 -1.86 -22.93
C TRP A 228 6.85 -1.05 -21.79
N PRO A 229 8.14 -0.66 -21.87
CA PRO A 229 8.78 0.09 -20.78
C PRO A 229 8.20 1.48 -20.57
N SER A 230 7.68 2.12 -21.63
CA SER A 230 7.12 3.47 -21.54
C SER A 230 5.62 3.48 -21.29
N ALA A 231 4.88 2.46 -21.74
CA ALA A 231 3.46 2.29 -21.50
C ALA A 231 3.14 2.26 -20.00
N ASP A 232 4.02 1.65 -19.20
CA ASP A 232 3.91 1.62 -17.74
C ASP A 232 4.11 3.00 -17.08
N LEU A 233 4.74 3.94 -17.77
CA LEU A 233 4.94 5.31 -17.29
C LEU A 233 3.81 6.25 -17.72
N LEU A 234 2.99 5.86 -18.69
CA LEU A 234 1.87 6.66 -19.19
C LEU A 234 0.68 6.66 -18.23
N THR A 235 0.60 5.64 -17.38
CA THR A 235 -0.31 5.62 -16.25
C THR A 235 0.56 5.70 -15.00
N PHE A 236 0.38 6.72 -14.15
CA PHE A 236 1.04 6.76 -12.83
C PHE A 236 0.73 5.52 -11.98
N ALA A 237 -0.28 4.74 -12.41
CA ALA A 237 -0.54 3.41 -11.93
C ALA A 237 0.65 2.44 -12.08
N GLN A 238 1.43 2.49 -13.17
CA GLN A 238 2.53 1.53 -13.40
C GLN A 238 2.05 0.08 -13.32
N THR A 239 0.98 -0.20 -14.05
CA THR A 239 0.19 -1.42 -13.98
C THR A 239 1.02 -2.71 -14.06
N HIS A 240 2.07 -2.76 -14.87
CA HIS A 240 2.91 -3.96 -14.99
C HIS A 240 3.77 -4.15 -13.73
N ALA A 241 4.38 -3.07 -13.25
CA ALA A 241 5.11 -3.10 -11.98
C ALA A 241 4.19 -3.37 -10.77
N ARG A 242 2.90 -2.99 -10.82
CA ARG A 242 1.93 -3.24 -9.74
C ARG A 242 1.81 -4.71 -9.37
N TYR A 243 2.00 -5.62 -10.32
CA TYR A 243 2.00 -7.04 -9.99
C TYR A 243 3.41 -7.56 -9.67
N ALA A 244 4.32 -7.54 -10.64
CA ALA A 244 5.62 -8.22 -10.49
C ALA A 244 6.48 -7.57 -9.40
N ALA A 245 6.64 -6.24 -9.42
CA ALA A 245 7.54 -5.54 -8.49
C ALA A 245 7.00 -5.53 -7.06
N VAL A 246 5.68 -5.50 -6.87
CA VAL A 246 5.04 -5.63 -5.55
C VAL A 246 5.20 -7.05 -5.01
N ARG A 247 4.90 -8.07 -5.82
CA ARG A 247 5.04 -9.49 -5.44
C ARG A 247 6.48 -9.82 -5.07
N ASP A 248 7.44 -9.29 -5.83
CA ASP A 248 8.87 -9.58 -5.66
C ASP A 248 9.57 -8.63 -4.68
N ASN A 249 8.80 -7.79 -3.94
CA ASN A 249 9.30 -6.85 -2.94
C ASN A 249 10.40 -5.90 -3.45
N ALA A 250 10.31 -5.47 -4.70
CA ALA A 250 11.34 -4.65 -5.32
C ALA A 250 11.49 -3.28 -4.64
N PHE A 251 10.45 -2.79 -3.97
CA PHE A 251 10.43 -1.45 -3.35
C PHE A 251 11.03 -1.40 -1.95
N ALA A 252 11.53 -2.53 -1.43
CA ALA A 252 12.46 -2.53 -0.29
C ALA A 252 13.85 -2.00 -0.66
N PHE A 253 14.15 -1.92 -1.95
CA PHE A 253 15.44 -1.52 -2.48
C PHE A 253 15.39 -0.08 -3.02
N ALA A 254 16.53 0.60 -2.95
CA ALA A 254 16.67 1.94 -3.46
C ALA A 254 16.63 1.95 -5.01
N PRO A 255 16.22 3.06 -5.64
CA PRO A 255 16.20 3.19 -7.10
C PRO A 255 17.59 2.99 -7.70
N ALA A 256 17.68 2.31 -8.84
CA ALA A 256 18.95 2.10 -9.55
C ALA A 256 19.51 3.42 -10.09
N PHE A 257 18.63 4.33 -10.51
CA PHE A 257 19.02 5.64 -10.97
C PHE A 257 19.38 6.55 -9.79
N LYS A 258 20.62 7.03 -9.77
CA LYS A 258 21.14 7.89 -8.69
C LYS A 258 21.41 9.33 -9.12
N GLN A 259 21.38 9.65 -10.40
CA GLN A 259 21.71 10.99 -10.90
C GLN A 259 20.61 12.03 -10.58
N PRO A 260 20.86 13.35 -10.69
CA PRO A 260 19.89 14.38 -10.32
C PRO A 260 18.72 14.50 -11.30
N ASP A 261 17.69 13.67 -11.11
CA ASP A 261 16.41 13.76 -11.84
C ASP A 261 15.27 13.26 -10.94
N TYR A 262 14.38 14.16 -10.54
CA TYR A 262 13.30 13.85 -9.59
C TYR A 262 12.35 12.78 -10.13
N LEU A 263 11.92 12.91 -11.39
CA LEU A 263 10.94 12.01 -11.99
C LEU A 263 11.53 10.63 -12.16
N ARG A 264 12.79 10.52 -12.63
CA ARG A 264 13.42 9.21 -12.80
C ARG A 264 13.64 8.51 -11.46
N VAL A 265 14.07 9.24 -10.43
CA VAL A 265 14.26 8.66 -9.09
C VAL A 265 12.95 8.20 -8.46
N GLN A 266 11.86 8.96 -8.66
CA GLN A 266 10.57 8.69 -8.00
C GLN A 266 9.64 7.78 -8.80
N ILE A 267 9.81 7.65 -10.13
CA ILE A 267 8.89 6.91 -10.99
C ILE A 267 9.55 5.65 -11.57
N GLU A 268 10.84 5.65 -11.95
CA GLU A 268 11.41 4.43 -12.55
C GLU A 268 11.33 3.24 -11.60
N THR A 269 11.03 2.06 -12.14
CA THR A 269 10.85 0.82 -11.39
C THR A 269 12.14 0.04 -11.24
N ALA A 270 13.23 0.44 -11.91
CA ALA A 270 14.54 -0.19 -11.80
C ALA A 270 15.14 0.01 -10.39
N ARG A 271 15.66 -1.07 -9.79
CA ARG A 271 16.14 -1.11 -8.41
C ARG A 271 17.58 -1.56 -8.32
N ASP A 272 18.31 -0.98 -7.37
CA ASP A 272 19.62 -1.48 -6.96
C ASP A 272 19.43 -2.46 -5.81
N PHE A 273 19.38 -3.75 -6.14
CA PHE A 273 19.20 -4.82 -5.16
C PHE A 273 20.36 -4.95 -4.16
N ALA A 274 21.49 -4.27 -4.37
CA ALA A 274 22.58 -4.20 -3.39
C ALA A 274 22.36 -3.10 -2.32
N SER A 275 21.33 -2.26 -2.47
CA SER A 275 21.09 -1.09 -1.63
C SER A 275 19.66 -1.12 -1.08
N LEU A 276 19.52 -1.47 0.19
CA LEU A 276 18.25 -1.41 0.89
C LEU A 276 17.88 0.03 1.25
N ARG A 277 16.57 0.31 1.22
CA ARG A 277 15.98 1.48 1.86
C ARG A 277 16.06 1.32 3.38
N ASP A 278 16.26 2.42 4.09
CA ASP A 278 16.21 2.42 5.55
C ASP A 278 14.75 2.40 6.07
N ALA A 279 14.57 2.27 7.39
CA ALA A 279 13.25 2.13 8.01
C ALA A 279 12.30 3.30 7.70
N ASP A 280 12.80 4.54 7.72
CA ASP A 280 12.00 5.72 7.39
C ASP A 280 11.61 5.73 5.90
N GLN A 281 12.54 5.36 5.01
CA GLN A 281 12.25 5.22 3.59
C GLN A 281 11.21 4.13 3.29
N LEU A 282 11.27 2.98 3.97
CA LEU A 282 10.27 1.92 3.80
C LEU A 282 8.87 2.37 4.24
N LEU A 283 8.77 3.09 5.37
CA LEU A 283 7.49 3.65 5.82
C LEU A 283 6.99 4.85 5.00
N ALA A 284 7.79 5.37 4.07
CA ALA A 284 7.39 6.36 3.09
C ALA A 284 7.13 5.76 1.69
N SER A 285 7.29 4.44 1.51
CA SER A 285 7.15 3.79 0.21
C SER A 285 5.78 3.14 0.03
N GLU A 286 5.00 3.66 -0.90
CA GLU A 286 3.71 3.06 -1.33
C GLU A 286 3.88 1.60 -1.74
N GLY A 287 4.91 1.30 -2.54
CA GLY A 287 5.23 -0.06 -2.99
C GLY A 287 5.60 -1.03 -1.86
N PHE A 288 6.26 -0.57 -0.78
CA PHE A 288 6.57 -1.43 0.37
C PHE A 288 5.31 -1.82 1.15
N TYR A 289 4.42 -0.86 1.40
CA TYR A 289 3.11 -1.14 1.99
C TYR A 289 2.29 -2.11 1.14
N ALA A 290 2.29 -1.91 -0.18
CA ALA A 290 1.63 -2.82 -1.11
C ALA A 290 2.19 -4.24 -1.01
N SER A 291 3.53 -4.39 -0.99
CA SER A 291 4.19 -5.68 -0.85
C SER A 291 3.83 -6.35 0.47
N PHE A 292 3.79 -5.59 1.56
CA PHE A 292 3.39 -6.10 2.87
C PHE A 292 1.94 -6.58 2.89
N PHE A 293 0.97 -5.72 2.55
CA PHE A 293 -0.45 -6.07 2.60
C PHE A 293 -0.81 -7.19 1.62
N PHE A 294 -0.16 -7.25 0.46
CA PHE A 294 -0.30 -8.37 -0.46
C PHE A 294 0.24 -9.67 0.17
N SER A 295 1.49 -9.63 0.65
CA SER A 295 2.19 -10.83 1.15
C SER A 295 1.49 -11.44 2.36
N ILE A 296 0.98 -10.63 3.30
CA ILE A 296 0.24 -11.20 4.44
C ILE A 296 -1.01 -11.96 4.00
N LEU A 297 -1.65 -11.60 2.89
CA LEU A 297 -2.83 -12.30 2.39
C LEU A 297 -2.45 -13.60 1.68
N VAL A 298 -1.36 -13.59 0.91
CA VAL A 298 -0.96 -14.73 0.06
C VAL A 298 0.10 -15.66 0.69
N ARG A 299 0.61 -15.35 1.89
CA ARG A 299 1.69 -16.10 2.57
C ARG A 299 1.42 -17.60 2.71
N GLY A 300 2.50 -18.38 2.71
CA GLY A 300 2.49 -19.83 2.92
C GLY A 300 3.27 -20.58 1.83
N GLU A 301 3.51 -21.87 2.05
CA GLU A 301 4.30 -22.70 1.13
C GLU A 301 3.61 -22.95 -0.23
N ARG A 302 2.31 -22.69 -0.31
CA ARG A 302 1.48 -22.90 -1.49
C ARG A 302 0.54 -21.73 -1.68
N ALA A 303 0.12 -21.50 -2.93
CA ALA A 303 -0.91 -20.51 -3.23
C ALA A 303 -2.17 -20.79 -2.39
N PRO A 304 -2.65 -19.82 -1.59
CA PRO A 304 -3.82 -20.04 -0.75
C PRO A 304 -5.10 -20.08 -1.57
N SER A 305 -6.13 -20.74 -1.03
CA SER A 305 -7.49 -20.64 -1.56
C SER A 305 -8.05 -19.24 -1.37
N GLU A 306 -9.05 -18.86 -2.18
CA GLU A 306 -9.77 -17.59 -1.99
C GLU A 306 -10.35 -17.47 -0.57
N ASP A 307 -10.88 -18.55 0.01
CA ASP A 307 -11.42 -18.54 1.37
C ASP A 307 -10.35 -18.21 2.41
N THR A 308 -9.13 -18.72 2.23
CA THR A 308 -7.99 -18.41 3.09
C THR A 308 -7.60 -16.93 2.98
N VAL A 309 -7.56 -16.40 1.75
CA VAL A 309 -7.31 -14.98 1.50
C VAL A 309 -8.38 -14.11 2.17
N ARG A 310 -9.66 -14.46 2.03
CA ARG A 310 -10.79 -13.73 2.63
C ARG A 310 -10.74 -13.77 4.15
N PHE A 311 -10.41 -14.92 4.74
CA PHE A 311 -10.21 -15.05 6.18
C PHE A 311 -9.10 -14.11 6.67
N ARG A 312 -7.93 -14.13 6.03
CA ARG A 312 -6.81 -13.24 6.37
C ARG A 312 -7.18 -11.77 6.17
N GLN A 313 -7.91 -11.44 5.09
CA GLN A 313 -8.37 -10.08 4.85
C GLN A 313 -9.33 -9.59 5.93
N ASN A 314 -10.26 -10.43 6.41
CA ASN A 314 -11.11 -10.09 7.56
C ASN A 314 -10.28 -9.76 8.81
N THR A 315 -9.25 -10.55 9.10
CA THR A 315 -8.34 -10.28 10.23
C THR A 315 -7.60 -8.96 10.05
N VAL A 316 -7.10 -8.67 8.84
CA VAL A 316 -6.46 -7.40 8.51
C VAL A 316 -7.40 -6.22 8.72
N LEU A 317 -8.62 -6.25 8.17
CA LEU A 317 -9.61 -5.19 8.33
C LEU A 317 -9.99 -4.98 9.79
N THR A 318 -10.10 -6.05 10.57
CA THR A 318 -10.39 -5.98 12.01
C THR A 318 -9.25 -5.32 12.77
N ALA A 319 -8.00 -5.71 12.48
CA ALA A 319 -6.81 -5.08 13.07
C ALA A 319 -6.67 -3.62 12.67
N LEU A 320 -7.00 -3.25 11.43
CA LEU A 320 -7.02 -1.86 10.96
C LEU A 320 -8.05 -1.02 11.72
N ALA A 321 -9.28 -1.51 11.87
CA ALA A 321 -10.32 -0.80 12.64
C ALA A 321 -9.91 -0.57 14.10
N GLU A 322 -9.27 -1.57 14.72
CA GLU A 322 -8.76 -1.45 16.08
C GLU A 322 -7.56 -0.50 16.17
N THR A 323 -6.70 -0.50 15.16
CA THR A 323 -5.54 0.39 15.07
C THR A 323 -6.01 1.84 15.04
N PHE A 324 -6.90 2.20 14.10
CA PHE A 324 -7.41 3.57 13.96
C PHE A 324 -8.23 4.06 15.15
N ALA A 325 -8.81 3.16 15.94
CA ALA A 325 -9.55 3.49 17.15
C ALA A 325 -8.63 3.82 18.34
N THR A 326 -7.38 3.33 18.35
CA THR A 326 -6.51 3.37 19.53
C THR A 326 -5.25 4.22 19.34
N MET A 327 -4.79 4.41 18.11
CA MET A 327 -3.63 5.26 17.82
C MET A 327 -3.99 6.75 17.78
N PRO A 328 -3.05 7.66 18.07
CA PRO A 328 -3.17 9.03 17.60
C PRO A 328 -3.35 9.03 16.08
N PHE A 329 -4.26 9.85 15.55
CA PHE A 329 -4.58 9.86 14.13
C PHE A 329 -4.02 11.13 13.49
N THR A 330 -2.69 11.17 13.34
CA THR A 330 -1.94 12.33 12.80
C THR A 330 -1.02 11.91 11.67
N SER A 331 -0.53 12.87 10.88
CA SER A 331 0.32 12.60 9.72
C SER A 331 1.71 12.05 10.07
N GLU A 332 2.13 12.12 11.34
CA GLU A 332 3.45 11.68 11.79
C GLU A 332 3.52 10.17 12.10
N GLU A 333 2.37 9.54 12.25
CA GLU A 333 2.29 8.22 12.85
C GLU A 333 2.78 7.12 11.90
N PRO A 334 3.57 6.15 12.39
CA PRO A 334 3.97 4.98 11.61
C PRO A 334 2.83 3.95 11.59
N PHE A 335 1.79 4.22 10.80
CA PHE A 335 0.56 3.41 10.72
C PHE A 335 0.83 1.90 10.63
N LEU A 336 1.84 1.48 9.85
CA LEU A 336 2.21 0.05 9.73
C LEU A 336 2.60 -0.59 11.06
N LEU A 337 3.42 0.09 11.87
CA LEU A 337 3.94 -0.46 13.10
C LEU A 337 2.86 -0.52 14.20
N HIS A 338 1.95 0.47 14.19
CA HIS A 338 0.74 0.43 15.03
C HIS A 338 -0.18 -0.72 14.61
N PHE A 339 -0.34 -0.93 13.31
CA PHE A 339 -1.07 -2.07 12.76
C PHE A 339 -0.48 -3.40 13.21
N LEU A 340 0.84 -3.60 13.07
CA LEU A 340 1.52 -4.83 13.51
C LEU A 340 1.30 -5.11 15.00
N THR A 341 1.48 -4.08 15.85
CA THR A 341 1.27 -4.18 17.30
C THR A 341 -0.18 -4.56 17.63
N THR A 342 -1.13 -4.02 16.89
CA THR A 342 -2.55 -4.32 17.04
C THR A 342 -2.92 -5.71 16.51
N TYR A 343 -2.32 -6.12 15.39
CA TYR A 343 -2.54 -7.43 14.77
C TYR A 343 -2.20 -8.56 15.74
N LYS A 344 -1.10 -8.44 16.49
CA LYS A 344 -0.73 -9.39 17.57
C LYS A 344 -1.86 -9.60 18.57
N ARG A 345 -2.64 -8.55 18.90
CA ARG A 345 -3.78 -8.64 19.83
C ARG A 345 -5.00 -9.28 19.18
N VAL A 346 -5.26 -8.98 17.91
CA VAL A 346 -6.43 -9.47 17.16
C VAL A 346 -6.28 -10.94 16.77
N SER A 347 -5.11 -11.36 16.29
CA SER A 347 -4.80 -12.75 15.96
C SER A 347 -3.40 -13.11 16.43
N ALA A 348 -3.29 -13.49 17.71
CA ALA A 348 -2.03 -13.94 18.29
C ALA A 348 -1.51 -15.24 17.65
N ALA A 349 -2.41 -16.08 17.14
CA ALA A 349 -2.06 -17.33 16.48
C ALA A 349 -1.32 -17.11 15.15
N ASP A 350 -1.71 -16.09 14.38
CA ASP A 350 -1.11 -15.77 13.08
C ASP A 350 0.05 -14.77 13.16
N TRP A 351 0.30 -14.21 14.36
CA TRP A 351 1.21 -13.09 14.52
C TRP A 351 2.65 -13.41 14.10
N GLY A 352 3.15 -14.62 14.41
CA GLY A 352 4.50 -15.05 14.03
C GLY A 352 4.72 -14.93 12.53
N ASP A 353 3.84 -15.54 11.73
CA ASP A 353 3.91 -15.47 10.26
C ASP A 353 3.84 -14.03 9.72
N VAL A 354 3.02 -13.17 10.34
CA VAL A 354 2.90 -11.77 9.91
C VAL A 354 4.17 -10.98 10.24
N LEU A 355 4.77 -11.26 11.39
CA LEU A 355 6.05 -10.68 11.77
C LEU A 355 7.17 -11.15 10.84
N ASP A 356 7.20 -12.44 10.47
CA ASP A 356 8.16 -12.97 9.50
C ASP A 356 8.01 -12.28 8.14
N VAL A 357 6.78 -12.10 7.64
CA VAL A 357 6.54 -11.32 6.41
C VAL A 357 7.13 -9.91 6.53
N PHE A 358 6.89 -9.20 7.63
CA PHE A 358 7.44 -7.85 7.81
C PHE A 358 8.97 -7.84 7.85
N LEU A 359 9.58 -8.74 8.61
CA LEU A 359 11.03 -8.80 8.80
C LEU A 359 11.75 -9.22 7.51
N ASP A 360 11.21 -10.17 6.76
CA ASP A 360 11.79 -10.63 5.50
C ASP A 360 11.65 -9.57 4.41
N LEU A 361 10.49 -8.93 4.28
CA LEU A 361 10.30 -7.86 3.30
C LEU A 361 11.17 -6.63 3.61
N SER A 362 11.36 -6.31 4.89
CA SER A 362 12.22 -5.17 5.29
C SER A 362 13.70 -5.52 5.38
N HIS A 363 14.07 -6.79 5.21
CA HIS A 363 15.42 -7.30 5.45
C HIS A 363 16.00 -6.90 6.82
N GLY A 364 15.14 -6.70 7.83
CA GLY A 364 15.54 -6.35 9.19
C GLY A 364 16.02 -4.92 9.42
N VAL A 365 15.86 -3.99 8.49
CA VAL A 365 16.36 -2.59 8.65
C VAL A 365 15.69 -1.80 9.79
N PHE A 366 14.54 -2.28 10.30
CA PHE A 366 13.91 -1.76 11.51
C PHE A 366 14.60 -2.21 12.79
N MET A 367 15.34 -3.33 12.74
CA MET A 367 15.85 -4.05 13.90
C MET A 367 17.35 -3.82 14.12
N ASP A 368 18.12 -3.64 13.05
CA ASP A 368 19.58 -3.64 13.09
C ASP A 368 20.17 -2.63 12.12
N ALA A 369 21.12 -1.83 12.61
CA ALA A 369 21.85 -0.84 11.83
C ALA A 369 22.67 -1.49 10.71
N ASP A 370 23.15 -2.71 10.95
CA ASP A 370 24.04 -3.44 10.04
C ASP A 370 23.27 -4.34 9.06
N ALA A 371 21.94 -4.43 9.17
CA ALA A 371 21.09 -5.25 8.30
C ALA A 371 21.34 -4.95 6.81
N ALA A 372 21.42 -3.66 6.45
CA ALA A 372 21.67 -3.23 5.09
C ALA A 372 23.05 -3.66 4.58
N ALA A 373 24.08 -3.58 5.42
CA ALA A 373 25.44 -4.00 5.08
C ALA A 373 25.56 -5.52 4.95
N LEU A 374 24.89 -6.27 5.84
CA LEU A 374 24.82 -7.73 5.80
C LEU A 374 24.18 -8.22 4.49
N TRP A 375 23.03 -7.66 4.11
CA TRP A 375 22.39 -7.98 2.83
C TRP A 375 23.28 -7.62 1.64
N ARG A 376 23.86 -6.42 1.64
CA ARG A 376 24.75 -5.97 0.55
C ARG A 376 25.92 -6.93 0.33
N GLY A 377 26.59 -7.36 1.40
CA GLY A 377 27.68 -8.32 1.31
C GLY A 377 27.24 -9.63 0.67
N HIS A 378 26.12 -10.19 1.14
CA HIS A 378 25.52 -11.40 0.57
C HIS A 378 25.15 -11.25 -0.91
N TYR A 379 24.49 -10.15 -1.28
CA TYR A 379 24.05 -9.91 -2.66
C TYR A 379 25.24 -9.75 -3.62
N LEU A 380 26.28 -9.02 -3.23
CA LEU A 380 27.49 -8.86 -4.05
C LEU A 380 28.27 -10.17 -4.20
N ALA A 381 28.35 -10.99 -3.14
CA ALA A 381 28.92 -12.33 -3.23
C ALA A 381 28.11 -13.21 -4.21
N ALA A 382 26.78 -13.14 -4.17
CA ALA A 382 25.91 -13.87 -5.10
C ALA A 382 26.11 -13.43 -6.56
N LEU A 383 26.24 -12.12 -6.82
CA LEU A 383 26.56 -11.60 -8.17
C LEU A 383 27.89 -12.14 -8.70
N GLY A 384 28.89 -12.28 -7.83
CA GLY A 384 30.20 -12.86 -8.17
C GLY A 384 30.23 -14.39 -8.22
N LEU A 385 29.12 -15.06 -7.92
CA LEU A 385 29.05 -16.51 -7.67
C LEU A 385 30.05 -16.99 -6.60
N ASP A 386 30.39 -16.11 -5.65
CA ASP A 386 31.32 -16.38 -4.56
C ASP A 386 30.60 -17.12 -3.42
N LEU A 387 30.44 -18.44 -3.61
CA LEU A 387 29.71 -19.31 -2.68
C LEU A 387 30.33 -19.33 -1.28
N ALA A 388 31.62 -19.03 -1.14
CA ALA A 388 32.32 -19.02 0.15
C ALA A 388 31.95 -17.81 1.01
N HIS A 389 31.52 -16.71 0.39
CA HIS A 389 31.14 -15.46 1.07
C HIS A 389 29.62 -15.21 1.06
N LEU A 390 28.82 -16.24 0.73
CA LEU A 390 27.37 -16.18 0.95
C LEU A 390 27.08 -16.27 2.46
N ASP A 391 26.84 -15.12 3.08
CA ASP A 391 26.60 -14.95 4.53
C ASP A 391 25.25 -15.54 5.05
N ARG A 392 24.77 -16.66 4.47
CA ARG A 392 23.46 -17.27 4.79
C ARG A 392 23.29 -17.56 6.28
N ALA A 393 24.27 -18.24 6.89
CA ALA A 393 24.19 -18.59 8.31
C ALA A 393 24.11 -17.36 9.23
N ARG A 394 24.82 -16.27 8.88
CA ARG A 394 24.79 -15.02 9.65
C ARG A 394 23.46 -14.29 9.45
N ILE A 395 22.91 -14.31 8.24
CA ILE A 395 21.58 -13.78 7.92
C ILE A 395 20.50 -14.55 8.67
N ASP A 396 20.49 -15.88 8.59
CA ASP A 396 19.48 -16.71 9.27
C ASP A 396 19.54 -16.52 10.79
N ALA A 397 20.74 -16.51 11.38
CA ALA A 397 20.90 -16.20 12.79
C ALA A 397 20.44 -14.78 13.15
N ALA A 398 20.61 -13.79 12.25
CA ALA A 398 20.11 -12.44 12.46
C ALA A 398 18.57 -12.41 12.41
N ARG A 399 17.96 -13.07 11.42
CA ARG A 399 16.50 -13.20 11.28
C ARG A 399 15.87 -13.82 12.53
N GLU A 400 16.42 -14.92 13.04
CA GLU A 400 15.95 -15.54 14.27
C GLU A 400 16.01 -14.59 15.49
N ARG A 401 17.14 -13.87 15.65
CA ARG A 401 17.29 -12.88 16.74
C ARG A 401 16.30 -11.73 16.61
N TRP A 402 16.13 -11.20 15.40
CA TRP A 402 15.19 -10.11 15.13
C TRP A 402 13.76 -10.53 15.41
N HIS A 403 13.36 -11.70 14.92
CA HIS A 403 12.04 -12.26 15.18
C HIS A 403 11.80 -12.44 16.69
N ALA A 404 12.73 -13.08 17.41
CA ALA A 404 12.60 -13.27 18.86
C ALA A 404 12.46 -11.93 19.62
N ALA A 405 13.26 -10.92 19.25
CA ALA A 405 13.21 -9.60 19.89
C ALA A 405 11.89 -8.88 19.63
N ALA A 406 11.44 -8.82 18.37
CA ALA A 406 10.19 -8.15 18.00
C ALA A 406 8.94 -8.90 18.50
N ALA A 407 9.01 -10.24 18.58
CA ALA A 407 7.95 -11.05 19.17
C ALA A 407 7.81 -10.78 20.68
N ALA A 408 8.92 -10.61 21.39
CA ALA A 408 8.93 -10.27 22.81
C ALA A 408 8.43 -8.84 23.07
N ASP A 409 8.96 -7.85 22.35
CA ASP A 409 8.56 -6.45 22.46
C ASP A 409 8.50 -5.77 21.07
N PRO A 410 7.31 -5.61 20.47
CA PRO A 410 7.17 -4.95 19.17
C PRO A 410 7.66 -3.49 19.14
N LYS A 411 7.85 -2.84 20.30
CA LYS A 411 8.35 -1.45 20.34
C LYS A 411 9.76 -1.30 19.79
N VAL A 412 10.55 -2.37 19.77
CA VAL A 412 11.91 -2.35 19.19
C VAL A 412 11.90 -1.97 17.70
N LEU A 413 10.80 -2.23 16.97
CA LEU A 413 10.63 -1.86 15.56
C LEU A 413 10.66 -0.34 15.33
N TYR A 414 10.43 0.46 16.37
CA TYR A 414 10.40 1.92 16.29
C TYR A 414 11.78 2.55 16.51
N ALA A 415 12.77 1.78 16.97
CA ALA A 415 14.06 2.29 17.44
C ALA A 415 14.85 3.05 16.36
N ARG A 416 14.54 2.81 15.09
CA ARG A 416 15.23 3.36 13.92
C ARG A 416 14.42 4.39 13.13
N LEU A 417 13.34 4.92 13.70
CA LEU A 417 12.51 5.92 13.05
C LEU A 417 12.83 7.34 13.51
N GLY A 418 12.91 8.27 12.55
CA GLY A 418 12.94 9.71 12.80
C GLY A 418 11.55 10.36 12.66
N PRO A 419 11.42 11.66 12.96
CA PRO A 419 10.27 12.46 12.52
C PRO A 419 10.28 12.70 11.01
N GLN A 420 9.14 13.09 10.44
CA GLN A 420 9.10 13.55 9.05
C GLN A 420 9.51 15.02 8.95
N LEU A 421 10.67 15.28 8.35
CA LEU A 421 11.27 16.61 8.24
C LEU A 421 11.19 17.11 6.80
N ARG A 422 9.96 17.44 6.38
CA ARG A 422 9.66 18.05 5.08
C ARG A 422 10.46 19.34 4.89
N CYS A 423 11.00 19.54 3.69
CA CYS A 423 11.51 20.82 3.21
C CYS A 423 11.32 20.95 1.70
N GLU A 424 11.28 22.19 1.21
CA GLU A 424 11.27 22.53 -0.21
C GLU A 424 12.66 22.96 -0.68
N VAL A 425 13.03 22.54 -1.89
CA VAL A 425 14.31 22.89 -2.51
C VAL A 425 14.15 24.19 -3.29
N ALA A 426 14.85 25.23 -2.85
CA ALA A 426 14.71 26.58 -3.39
C ALA A 426 15.01 26.63 -4.91
N GLY A 427 14.09 27.23 -5.66
CA GLY A 427 14.23 27.44 -7.11
C GLY A 427 14.10 26.16 -7.95
N ARG A 428 13.57 25.07 -7.38
CA ARG A 428 13.31 23.81 -8.10
C ARG A 428 11.82 23.52 -8.13
N GLU A 429 11.34 23.19 -9.32
CA GLU A 429 9.97 22.78 -9.58
C GLU A 429 9.96 21.46 -10.34
N VAL A 430 8.90 20.69 -10.14
CA VAL A 430 8.60 19.45 -10.87
C VAL A 430 7.39 19.73 -11.75
N ARG A 431 7.55 19.51 -13.06
CA ARG A 431 6.49 19.70 -14.05
C ARG A 431 5.99 18.37 -14.58
N LEU A 432 4.68 18.16 -14.52
CA LEU A 432 3.99 17.05 -15.14
C LEU A 432 3.11 17.57 -16.27
N VAL A 433 3.59 17.39 -17.50
CA VAL A 433 2.96 17.96 -18.70
C VAL A 433 1.54 17.45 -18.92
N GLY A 434 1.32 16.14 -18.72
CA GLY A 434 0.00 15.53 -18.94
C GLY A 434 -1.08 15.96 -17.94
N LEU A 435 -0.70 16.55 -16.80
CA LEU A 435 -1.61 17.02 -15.75
C LEU A 435 -1.68 18.56 -15.67
N ASP A 436 -1.00 19.26 -16.57
CA ASP A 436 -0.78 20.72 -16.50
C ASP A 436 -0.37 21.20 -15.09
N SER A 437 0.48 20.41 -14.43
CA SER A 437 0.81 20.59 -13.02
C SER A 437 2.27 21.00 -12.87
N VAL A 438 2.50 22.06 -12.09
CA VAL A 438 3.82 22.52 -11.66
C VAL A 438 3.80 22.62 -10.14
N ARG A 439 4.70 21.89 -9.49
CA ARG A 439 4.80 21.81 -8.02
C ARG A 439 6.21 22.13 -7.56
N PRO A 440 6.40 22.80 -6.40
CA PRO A 440 7.73 22.95 -5.82
C PRO A 440 8.32 21.57 -5.51
N LEU A 441 9.61 21.40 -5.76
CA LEU A 441 10.30 20.18 -5.35
C LEU A 441 10.36 20.15 -3.82
N SER A 442 9.69 19.16 -3.23
CA SER A 442 9.75 18.87 -1.81
C SER A 442 10.36 17.50 -1.56
N LEU A 443 10.98 17.37 -0.39
CA LEU A 443 11.58 16.14 0.10
C LEU A 443 11.52 16.11 1.63
N ASP A 444 11.74 14.94 2.21
CA ASP A 444 11.96 14.77 3.64
C ASP A 444 13.41 14.36 3.87
N VAL A 445 14.08 15.01 4.82
CA VAL A 445 15.52 14.77 5.02
C VAL A 445 15.86 13.37 5.53
N ASN A 446 14.90 12.68 6.14
CA ASN A 446 15.03 11.30 6.62
C ASN A 446 14.66 10.27 5.55
N THR A 447 14.04 10.65 4.42
CA THR A 447 13.64 9.68 3.39
C THR A 447 14.20 9.97 2.00
N ALA A 448 14.68 11.20 1.74
CA ALA A 448 15.13 11.62 0.41
C ALA A 448 16.13 10.63 -0.21
N GLU A 449 15.83 10.22 -1.44
CA GLU A 449 16.70 9.36 -2.23
C GLU A 449 17.93 10.12 -2.72
N GLU A 450 19.03 9.41 -2.94
CA GLU A 450 20.33 9.99 -3.31
C GLU A 450 20.26 10.96 -4.50
N GLY A 451 19.53 10.60 -5.56
CA GLY A 451 19.35 11.46 -6.74
C GLY A 451 18.48 12.68 -6.47
N VAL A 452 17.55 12.63 -5.51
CA VAL A 452 16.78 13.80 -5.07
C VAL A 452 17.65 14.74 -4.25
N ILE A 453 18.51 14.22 -3.37
CA ILE A 453 19.45 15.02 -2.59
C ILE A 453 20.39 15.81 -3.53
N ARG A 454 20.84 15.20 -4.64
CA ARG A 454 21.67 15.87 -5.66
C ARG A 454 20.99 17.03 -6.38
N LEU A 455 19.67 17.21 -6.26
CA LEU A 455 18.94 18.34 -6.85
C LEU A 455 19.05 19.63 -6.02
N VAL A 456 19.56 19.54 -4.78
CA VAL A 456 19.77 20.70 -3.91
C VAL A 456 20.87 21.60 -4.49
N PRO A 457 20.60 22.90 -4.73
CA PRO A 457 21.57 23.80 -5.34
C PRO A 457 22.90 23.86 -4.57
N GLY A 458 24.00 23.69 -5.29
CA GLY A 458 25.36 23.83 -4.75
C GLY A 458 25.85 22.66 -3.91
N ILE A 459 25.08 21.58 -3.77
CA ILE A 459 25.51 20.40 -3.00
C ILE A 459 26.62 19.63 -3.72
N THR A 460 27.61 19.20 -2.96
CA THR A 460 28.72 18.37 -3.45
C THR A 460 28.47 16.89 -3.17
N GLU A 461 29.15 15.99 -3.91
CA GLU A 461 29.07 14.55 -3.66
C GLU A 461 29.52 14.15 -2.25
N ALA A 462 30.49 14.87 -1.68
CA ALA A 462 30.93 14.66 -0.30
C ALA A 462 29.83 14.99 0.72
N GLU A 463 29.07 16.07 0.48
CA GLU A 463 27.92 16.43 1.32
C GLU A 463 26.75 15.45 1.15
N VAL A 464 26.48 14.97 -0.07
CA VAL A 464 25.48 13.90 -0.31
C VAL A 464 25.85 12.64 0.47
N ALA A 465 27.11 12.20 0.37
CA ALA A 465 27.60 11.03 1.08
C ALA A 465 27.55 11.23 2.61
N SER A 466 27.93 12.41 3.10
CA SER A 466 27.87 12.76 4.52
C SER A 466 26.44 12.72 5.06
N TRP A 467 25.49 13.36 4.37
CA TRP A 467 24.07 13.35 4.75
C TRP A 467 23.57 11.92 4.91
N ARG A 468 23.78 11.08 3.89
CA ARG A 468 23.33 9.69 3.90
C ARG A 468 24.00 8.86 4.99
N ALA A 469 25.31 9.00 5.18
CA ALA A 469 26.04 8.28 6.23
C ALA A 469 25.53 8.67 7.62
N GLN A 470 25.29 9.95 7.87
CA GLN A 470 24.81 10.46 9.16
C GLN A 470 23.38 10.00 9.46
N ARG A 471 22.53 9.95 8.43
CA ARG A 471 21.18 9.38 8.50
C ARG A 471 21.19 7.87 8.77
N ALA A 472 22.07 7.12 8.10
CA ALA A 472 22.19 5.68 8.27
C ALA A 472 22.65 5.31 9.69
N LEU A 473 23.51 6.13 10.33
CA LEU A 473 23.86 5.95 11.74
C LEU A 473 22.63 6.11 12.64
N ALA A 474 21.90 7.21 12.48
CA ALA A 474 20.63 7.47 13.14
C ALA A 474 19.84 8.52 12.35
N PRO A 475 18.50 8.39 12.24
CA PRO A 475 17.67 9.43 11.65
C PRO A 475 17.88 10.80 12.34
N PHE A 476 17.67 11.88 11.61
CA PHE A 476 17.76 13.22 12.18
C PHE A 476 16.55 13.50 13.06
N ALA A 477 16.79 13.86 14.32
CA ALA A 477 15.73 14.02 15.32
C ALA A 477 14.95 15.35 15.18
N SER A 478 15.51 16.32 14.47
CA SER A 478 14.89 17.63 14.21
C SER A 478 15.64 18.36 13.09
N VAL A 479 15.08 19.47 12.61
CA VAL A 479 15.78 20.37 11.67
C VAL A 479 17.09 20.89 12.28
N ALA A 480 17.12 21.18 13.58
CA ALA A 480 18.34 21.64 14.25
C ALA A 480 19.41 20.54 14.29
N ASP A 481 19.01 19.29 14.53
CA ASP A 481 19.91 18.13 14.47
C ASP A 481 20.44 17.93 13.04
N PHE A 482 19.57 17.96 12.03
CA PHE A 482 19.96 17.88 10.63
C PHE A 482 21.02 18.93 10.24
N ARG A 483 20.79 20.20 10.60
CA ARG A 483 21.75 21.29 10.33
C ARG A 483 23.11 21.08 11.00
N LYS A 484 23.14 20.43 12.17
CA LYS A 484 24.36 20.18 12.94
C LYS A 484 25.12 18.95 12.45
N ARG A 485 24.41 17.87 12.13
CA ARG A 485 24.98 16.53 11.95
C ARG A 485 25.17 16.13 10.48
N SER A 486 24.38 16.66 9.56
CA SER A 486 24.38 16.23 8.15
C SER A 486 25.73 16.40 7.44
N GLY A 487 26.59 17.31 7.91
CA GLY A 487 27.83 17.70 7.24
C GLY A 487 27.60 18.53 5.97
N VAL A 488 26.40 19.11 5.82
CA VAL A 488 26.02 19.99 4.72
C VAL A 488 26.39 21.44 5.06
N SER A 489 26.98 22.16 4.10
CA SER A 489 27.41 23.54 4.28
C SER A 489 26.25 24.52 4.46
N ALA A 490 26.51 25.68 5.09
CA ALA A 490 25.51 26.73 5.30
C ALA A 490 24.87 27.23 4.00
N ASN A 491 25.64 27.28 2.90
CA ASN A 491 25.13 27.68 1.59
C ASN A 491 24.09 26.69 1.04
N VAL A 492 24.36 25.39 1.18
CA VAL A 492 23.41 24.34 0.75
C VAL A 492 22.19 24.31 1.68
N LEU A 493 22.37 24.48 2.99
CA LEU A 493 21.28 24.58 3.96
C LEU A 493 20.35 25.78 3.66
N ALA A 494 20.88 26.90 3.17
CA ALA A 494 20.07 28.06 2.75
C ALA A 494 19.18 27.74 1.53
N GLY A 495 19.50 26.70 0.76
CA GLY A 495 18.69 26.17 -0.32
C GLY A 495 17.54 25.27 0.11
N LEU A 496 17.41 24.95 1.41
CA LEU A 496 16.35 24.10 1.97
C LEU A 496 15.40 24.92 2.85
N ARG A 497 14.11 24.94 2.48
CA ARG A 497 13.04 25.66 3.19
C ARG A 497 12.21 24.67 4.01
N PHE A 498 12.48 24.60 5.31
CA PHE A 498 11.81 23.72 6.26
C PHE A 498 10.46 24.25 6.71
#